data_AF-A0A1S9DXN1-F1
#
_entry.id   AF-A0A1S9DXN1-F1
#
_cell.length_a   1.000
_cell.length_b   1.000
_cell.length_c   1.000
_cell.angle_alpha   90.00
_cell.angle_beta   90.00
_cell.angle_gamma   90.00
#
_symmetry.space_group_name_H-M   'P 1'
#
loop_
_entity.id
_entity.type
_entity.pdbx_description
1 polymer ?
#
loop_
_entity_poly.entity_id
_entity_poly.type
_entity_poly.pdbx_seq_one_letter_code
_entity_poly.pdbx_strand_id
1 'polypeptide(L)'
;MKAVHIDLEHESMLYDDSLRELPIRQLSSKLVGLHTFKEHRFRIVPERAGEDTDDVGQLFSSCLVLMHLKDIYERCYGDDSGDDERYSDERILCFLQKFTEEYRVYLESLSDEKVSEILGVIEDPKFGWMLNELRKRRTKSTMRQG
;
A
#
# COMPACT_ATOMS: atom_id res chain seq x y z
N MET A 1 -20.18 9.38 -4.50
CA MET A 1 -19.36 9.06 -3.31
C MET A 1 -18.96 10.36 -2.64
N LYS A 2 -19.08 10.47 -1.31
CA LYS A 2 -18.50 11.60 -0.55
C LYS A 2 -17.23 11.08 0.12
N ALA A 3 -16.08 11.63 -0.25
CA ALA A 3 -14.83 11.42 0.48
C ALA A 3 -14.77 12.46 1.60
N VAL A 4 -14.28 12.06 2.77
CA VAL A 4 -13.97 12.98 3.86
C VAL A 4 -12.46 13.16 3.85
N HIS A 5 -12.02 14.40 3.67
CA HIS A 5 -10.61 14.77 3.76
C HIS A 5 -10.27 15.03 5.23
N ILE A 6 -9.14 14.49 5.69
CA ILE A 6 -8.67 14.59 7.07
C ILE A 6 -7.17 14.87 7.01
N ASP A 7 -6.76 15.97 7.60
CA ASP A 7 -5.36 16.30 7.80
C ASP A 7 -4.82 15.59 9.03
N LEU A 8 -3.63 15.00 8.89
CA LEU A 8 -2.90 14.36 9.97
C LEU A 8 -1.61 15.14 10.20
N GLU A 9 -1.51 15.78 11.37
CA GLU A 9 -0.30 16.47 11.79
C GLU A 9 0.52 15.53 12.69
N HIS A 10 1.82 15.42 12.39
CA HIS A 10 2.77 14.66 13.20
C HIS A 10 3.98 15.53 13.52
N GLU A 11 4.20 15.81 14.81
CA GLU A 11 5.42 16.47 15.28
C GLU A 11 6.60 15.50 15.11
N SER A 12 7.42 15.71 14.08
CA SER A 12 8.63 14.91 13.87
C SER A 12 9.61 15.15 15.02
N MET A 13 10.01 14.07 15.68
CA MET A 13 11.25 14.06 16.45
C MET A 13 12.43 14.27 15.48
N LEU A 14 13.49 14.91 15.98
CA LEU A 14 14.68 15.43 15.29
C LEU A 14 15.13 14.65 14.02
N TYR A 15 15.54 15.38 12.99
CA TYR A 15 15.83 14.90 11.62
C TYR A 15 16.87 13.77 11.48
N ASP A 16 17.70 13.52 12.50
CA ASP A 16 18.82 12.57 12.46
C ASP A 16 18.52 11.18 13.02
N ASP A 17 17.26 10.89 13.40
CA ASP A 17 16.92 9.59 13.97
C ASP A 17 16.58 8.56 12.88
N SER A 18 17.33 7.45 12.85
CA SER A 18 17.06 6.30 11.97
C SER A 18 15.69 5.66 12.23
N LEU A 19 15.05 6.01 13.36
CA LEU A 19 13.69 5.58 13.73
C LEU A 19 12.58 6.52 13.27
N ARG A 20 12.88 7.62 12.56
CA ARG A 20 11.89 8.62 12.10
C ARG A 20 10.71 8.02 11.31
N GLU A 21 10.95 6.93 10.61
CA GLU A 21 9.94 6.28 9.79
C GLU A 21 9.07 5.27 10.56
N LEU A 22 9.50 4.85 11.75
CA LEU A 22 8.80 3.85 12.55
C LEU A 22 7.39 4.33 12.95
N PRO A 23 7.19 5.57 13.42
CA PRO A 23 5.84 6.09 13.71
C PRO A 23 4.93 6.09 12.47
N ILE A 24 5.47 6.45 11.30
CA ILE A 24 4.72 6.47 10.03
C ILE A 24 4.24 5.06 9.67
N ARG A 25 5.11 4.05 9.82
CA ARG A 25 4.75 2.65 9.57
C ARG A 25 3.70 2.14 10.56
N GLN A 26 3.87 2.44 11.85
CA GLN A 26 2.92 2.06 12.90
C GLN A 26 1.55 2.73 12.72
N LEU A 27 1.53 3.98 12.26
CA LEU A 27 0.30 4.67 11.92
C LEU A 27 -0.36 4.02 10.70
N SER A 28 0.41 3.79 9.63
CA SER A 28 -0.07 3.14 8.40
C SER A 28 -0.69 1.77 8.69
N SER A 29 -0.07 0.97 9.56
CA SER A 29 -0.61 -0.34 9.96
C SER A 29 -1.90 -0.27 10.80
N LYS A 30 -2.20 0.88 11.42
CA LYS A 30 -3.48 1.10 12.12
C LYS A 30 -4.58 1.62 11.20
N LEU A 31 -4.20 2.34 10.15
CA LEU A 31 -5.12 2.95 9.17
C LEU A 31 -5.50 1.99 8.04
N VAL A 32 -4.68 0.97 7.79
CA VAL A 32 -4.97 -0.07 6.79
C VAL A 32 -6.24 -0.85 7.14
N GLY A 33 -6.90 -1.39 6.11
CA GLY A 33 -8.06 -2.26 6.26
C GLY A 33 -9.40 -1.54 6.11
N LEU A 34 -10.46 -2.26 6.44
CA LEU A 34 -11.84 -1.80 6.29
C LEU A 34 -12.43 -1.39 7.64
N HIS A 35 -12.62 -0.10 7.81
CA HIS A 35 -13.14 0.51 9.03
C HIS A 35 -14.66 0.57 9.01
N THR A 36 -15.29 0.50 10.18
CA THR A 36 -16.74 0.67 10.33
C THR A 36 -17.04 1.77 11.34
N PHE A 37 -17.81 2.78 10.95
CA PHE A 37 -18.27 3.85 11.83
C PHE A 37 -19.72 4.21 11.51
N LYS A 38 -20.60 4.19 12.52
CA LYS A 38 -22.04 4.51 12.36
C LYS A 38 -22.67 3.82 11.13
N GLU A 39 -22.47 2.50 11.01
CA GLU A 39 -22.95 1.66 9.89
C GLU A 39 -22.26 1.90 8.53
N HIS A 40 -21.34 2.85 8.43
CA HIS A 40 -20.59 3.12 7.21
C HIS A 40 -19.29 2.33 7.20
N ARG A 41 -19.01 1.63 6.09
CA ARG A 41 -17.74 0.93 5.86
C ARG A 41 -16.87 1.73 4.92
N PHE A 42 -15.63 1.99 5.30
CA PHE A 42 -14.72 2.82 4.51
C PHE A 42 -13.27 2.34 4.64
N ARG A 43 -12.46 2.66 3.63
CA ARG A 43 -11.00 2.51 3.67
C ARG A 43 -10.37 3.89 3.72
N ILE A 44 -9.30 4.00 4.47
CA ILE A 44 -8.47 5.21 4.49
C ILE A 44 -7.40 5.01 3.43
N VAL A 45 -7.40 5.85 2.41
CA VAL A 45 -6.43 5.80 1.31
C VAL A 45 -5.66 7.11 1.30
N PRO A 46 -4.41 7.15 0.80
CA PRO A 46 -3.75 8.42 0.61
C PRO A 46 -4.57 9.28 -0.34
N GLU A 47 -4.48 10.60 -0.16
CA GLU A 47 -4.96 11.54 -1.17
C GLU A 47 -4.27 11.24 -2.51
N ARG A 48 -4.84 11.67 -3.64
CA ARG A 48 -4.13 11.50 -4.91
C ARG A 48 -2.88 12.37 -4.90
N ALA A 49 -1.74 11.79 -5.26
CA ALA A 49 -0.48 12.49 -5.28
C ALA A 49 -0.60 13.73 -6.18
N GLY A 50 -0.52 14.91 -5.58
CA GLY A 50 -0.33 16.19 -6.27
C GLY A 50 1.15 16.52 -6.39
N GLU A 51 1.48 17.53 -7.19
CA GLU A 51 2.86 18.03 -7.37
C GLU A 51 3.50 18.52 -6.05
N ASP A 52 2.71 18.74 -5.00
CA ASP A 52 3.13 19.32 -3.71
C ASP A 52 3.31 18.31 -2.56
N THR A 53 3.33 16.99 -2.85
CA THR A 53 3.51 15.99 -1.78
C THR A 53 4.96 16.00 -1.29
N ASP A 54 5.18 16.35 -0.02
CA ASP A 54 6.52 16.34 0.59
C ASP A 54 7.04 14.91 0.84
N ASP A 55 8.33 14.78 1.19
CA ASP A 55 8.95 13.47 1.41
C ASP A 55 8.24 12.63 2.49
N VAL A 56 7.67 13.28 3.50
CA VAL A 56 6.97 12.62 4.61
C VAL A 56 5.61 12.10 4.15
N GLY A 57 4.85 12.92 3.41
CA GLY A 57 3.58 12.57 2.78
C GLY A 57 3.76 11.47 1.76
N GLN A 58 4.86 11.50 0.99
CA GLN A 58 5.21 10.44 0.06
C GLN A 58 5.48 9.13 0.80
N LEU A 59 6.31 9.16 1.86
CA LEU A 59 6.62 7.98 2.66
C LEU A 59 5.37 7.39 3.33
N PHE A 60 4.54 8.23 3.96
CA PHE A 60 3.29 7.81 4.57
C PHE A 60 2.35 7.17 3.54
N SER A 61 2.15 7.82 2.40
CA SER A 61 1.28 7.32 1.34
C SER A 61 1.77 6.00 0.76
N SER A 62 3.06 5.89 0.49
CA SER A 62 3.70 4.65 0.04
C SER A 62 3.57 3.52 1.08
N CYS A 63 3.75 3.82 2.37
CA CYS A 63 3.56 2.83 3.44
C CYS A 63 2.12 2.35 3.51
N LEU A 64 1.15 3.26 3.48
CA LEU A 64 -0.28 2.95 3.54
C LEU A 64 -0.72 2.10 2.33
N VAL A 65 -0.26 2.44 1.12
CA VAL A 65 -0.54 1.67 -0.10
C VAL A 65 -0.01 0.25 0.00
N LEU A 66 1.25 0.06 0.39
CA LEU A 66 1.82 -1.28 0.55
C LEU A 66 1.12 -2.10 1.63
N MET A 67 0.74 -1.47 2.75
CA MET A 67 -0.03 -2.14 3.79
C MET A 67 -1.41 -2.56 3.26
N HIS A 68 -2.10 -1.75 2.45
CA HIS A 68 -3.37 -2.15 1.82
C HIS A 68 -3.22 -3.34 0.89
N LEU A 69 -2.11 -3.41 0.15
CA LEU A 69 -1.82 -4.57 -0.69
C LEU A 69 -1.67 -5.84 0.15
N LYS A 70 -1.00 -5.74 1.31
CA LYS A 70 -0.86 -6.84 2.27
C LYS A 70 -2.20 -7.24 2.91
N ASP A 71 -3.00 -6.29 3.41
CA ASP A 71 -4.35 -6.55 3.97
C ASP A 71 -5.24 -7.27 2.96
N ILE A 72 -5.24 -6.82 1.70
CA ILE A 72 -6.04 -7.46 0.65
C ILE A 72 -5.56 -8.88 0.40
N TYR A 73 -4.25 -9.10 0.33
CA TYR A 73 -3.68 -10.44 0.20
C TYR A 73 -4.10 -11.35 1.37
N GLU A 74 -3.92 -10.91 2.61
CA GLU A 74 -4.26 -11.67 3.82
C GLU A 74 -5.76 -11.97 3.89
N ARG A 75 -6.62 -11.06 3.42
CA ARG A 75 -8.07 -11.31 3.38
C ARG A 75 -8.51 -12.24 2.26
N CYS A 76 -7.73 -12.34 1.18
CA CYS A 76 -7.99 -13.24 0.06
C CYS A 76 -7.36 -14.63 0.25
N TYR A 77 -6.31 -14.74 1.07
CA TYR A 77 -5.48 -15.95 1.16
C TYR A 77 -5.07 -16.38 2.58
N GLY A 78 -5.27 -15.54 3.59
CA GLY A 78 -4.67 -15.67 4.92
C GLY A 78 -5.48 -16.42 5.97
N ASP A 79 -6.77 -16.74 5.77
CA ASP A 79 -7.46 -17.66 6.69
C ASP A 79 -8.70 -18.37 6.12
N ASP A 80 -8.96 -19.54 6.72
CA ASP A 80 -9.84 -20.68 6.48
C ASP A 80 -11.36 -20.40 6.39
N SER A 81 -11.80 -19.32 5.71
CA SER A 81 -13.22 -19.20 5.36
C SER A 81 -13.51 -20.22 4.26
N GLY A 82 -14.23 -21.29 4.60
CA GLY A 82 -14.65 -22.37 3.71
C GLY A 82 -15.55 -21.98 2.52
N ASP A 83 -15.46 -20.74 2.04
CA ASP A 83 -15.94 -20.32 0.74
C ASP A 83 -14.78 -20.40 -0.27
N ASP A 84 -15.03 -21.20 -1.31
CA ASP A 84 -14.17 -21.54 -2.43
C ASP A 84 -13.94 -20.34 -3.40
N GLU A 85 -13.75 -19.13 -2.87
CA GLU A 85 -13.41 -17.93 -3.64
C GLU A 85 -11.93 -17.58 -3.51
N ARG A 86 -11.06 -18.59 -3.63
CA ARG A 86 -9.65 -18.31 -3.94
C ARG A 86 -9.63 -17.58 -5.28
N TYR A 87 -9.29 -16.29 -5.26
CA TYR A 87 -9.14 -15.51 -6.49
C TYR A 87 -8.19 -16.26 -7.44
N SER A 88 -8.65 -16.48 -8.67
CA SER A 88 -7.79 -17.03 -9.73
C SER A 88 -6.66 -16.06 -10.02
N ASP A 89 -5.53 -16.58 -10.51
CA ASP A 89 -4.36 -15.75 -10.80
C ASP A 89 -4.71 -14.62 -11.79
N GLU A 90 -5.64 -14.83 -12.73
CA GLU A 90 -6.10 -13.76 -13.62
C GLU A 90 -6.80 -12.62 -12.88
N ARG A 91 -7.63 -12.92 -11.88
CA ARG A 91 -8.30 -11.88 -11.09
C ARG A 91 -7.29 -11.10 -10.25
N ILE A 92 -6.27 -11.76 -9.69
CA ILE A 92 -5.17 -11.09 -8.99
C ILE A 92 -4.44 -10.15 -9.95
N LEU A 93 -4.11 -10.62 -11.15
CA LEU A 93 -3.40 -9.80 -12.14
C LEU A 93 -4.22 -8.58 -12.58
N CYS A 94 -5.54 -8.74 -12.75
CA CYS A 94 -6.46 -7.63 -13.02
C CYS A 94 -6.55 -6.63 -11.85
N PHE A 95 -6.60 -7.14 -10.61
CA PHE A 95 -6.57 -6.30 -9.42
C PHE A 95 -5.27 -5.51 -9.32
N LEU A 96 -4.12 -6.18 -9.46
CA LEU A 96 -2.81 -5.53 -9.42
C LEU A 96 -2.65 -4.48 -10.51
N GLN A 97 -3.24 -4.69 -11.69
CA GLN A 97 -3.23 -3.68 -12.74
C GLN A 97 -3.95 -2.40 -12.28
N LYS A 98 -5.20 -2.52 -11.81
CA LYS A 98 -5.97 -1.37 -11.32
C LYS A 98 -5.28 -0.68 -10.13
N PHE A 99 -4.75 -1.48 -9.21
CA PHE A 99 -4.00 -1.00 -8.06
C PHE A 99 -2.76 -0.20 -8.48
N THR A 100 -2.00 -0.72 -9.45
CA THR A 100 -0.81 -0.04 -9.99
C THR A 100 -1.19 1.25 -10.72
N GLU A 101 -2.31 1.25 -11.45
CA GLU A 101 -2.81 2.45 -12.14
C GLU A 101 -3.25 3.53 -11.15
N GLU A 102 -3.95 3.14 -10.08
CA GLU A 102 -4.48 4.06 -9.07
C GLU A 102 -3.39 4.67 -8.18
N TYR A 103 -2.40 3.87 -7.78
CA TYR A 103 -1.36 4.28 -6.82
C TYR A 103 0.03 4.42 -7.44
N ARG A 104 0.12 4.58 -8.77
CA ARG A 104 1.38 4.59 -9.53
C ARG A 104 2.46 5.46 -8.90
N VAL A 105 2.11 6.72 -8.61
CA VAL A 105 3.05 7.74 -8.11
C VAL A 105 3.73 7.29 -6.81
N TYR A 106 2.99 6.63 -5.93
CA TYR A 106 3.50 6.12 -4.65
C TYR A 106 4.32 4.84 -4.79
N LEU A 107 4.05 4.05 -5.83
CA LEU A 107 4.69 2.77 -6.08
C LEU A 107 6.02 2.91 -6.84
N GLU A 108 6.11 3.92 -7.72
CA GLU A 108 7.32 4.22 -8.51
C GLU A 108 8.42 4.88 -7.67
N SER A 109 8.07 5.61 -6.62
CA SER A 109 9.06 6.21 -5.70
C SER A 109 9.73 5.21 -4.75
N LEU A 110 9.25 3.96 -4.69
CA LEU A 110 9.71 2.95 -3.73
C LEU A 110 10.79 2.04 -4.32
N SER A 111 11.97 2.04 -3.68
CA SER A 111 13.00 1.03 -3.92
C SER A 111 12.58 -0.35 -3.36
N ASP A 112 13.20 -1.43 -3.85
CA ASP A 112 12.87 -2.78 -3.39
C ASP A 112 13.30 -3.02 -1.93
N GLU A 113 14.38 -2.38 -1.49
CA GLU A 113 14.79 -2.33 -0.08
C GLU A 113 13.68 -1.71 0.76
N LYS A 114 13.10 -0.60 0.28
CA LYS A 114 12.04 0.11 1.01
C LYS A 114 10.76 -0.69 1.12
N VAL A 115 10.39 -1.39 0.05
CA VAL A 115 9.25 -2.33 0.05
C VAL A 115 9.45 -3.41 1.11
N SER A 116 10.66 -3.99 1.17
CA SER A 116 11.01 -5.03 2.15
C SER A 116 10.99 -4.49 3.58
N GLU A 117 11.49 -3.27 3.78
CA GLU A 117 11.51 -2.60 5.09
C GLU A 117 10.11 -2.30 5.64
N ILE A 118 9.17 -1.94 4.76
CA ILE A 118 7.79 -1.62 5.10
C ILE A 118 6.97 -2.87 5.37
N LEU A 119 7.07 -3.87 4.49
CA LEU A 119 6.25 -5.09 4.57
C LEU A 119 6.78 -6.11 5.59
N GLY A 120 8.05 -5.97 5.98
CA GLY A 120 8.76 -6.92 6.82
C GLY A 120 9.13 -8.20 6.06
N VAL A 121 9.39 -9.27 6.81
CA VAL A 121 9.73 -10.58 6.22
C VAL A 121 8.52 -11.11 5.46
N ILE A 122 8.71 -11.38 4.17
CA ILE A 122 7.70 -12.02 3.31
C ILE A 122 7.90 -13.53 3.41
N GLU A 123 7.13 -14.18 4.28
CA GLU A 123 7.22 -15.62 4.49
C GLU A 123 6.42 -16.41 3.45
N ASP A 124 5.32 -15.83 2.95
CA ASP A 124 4.44 -16.51 2.00
C ASP A 124 4.94 -16.36 0.54
N PRO A 125 5.25 -17.48 -0.16
CA PRO A 125 5.71 -17.46 -1.54
C PRO A 125 4.72 -16.82 -2.53
N LYS A 126 3.42 -16.92 -2.27
CA LYS A 126 2.35 -16.33 -3.10
C LYS A 126 2.31 -14.82 -2.95
N PHE A 127 2.49 -14.30 -1.72
CA PHE A 127 2.65 -12.86 -1.54
C PHE A 127 3.92 -12.35 -2.23
N GLY A 128 5.02 -13.11 -2.13
CA GLY A 128 6.26 -12.83 -2.86
C GLY A 128 6.08 -12.80 -4.38
N TRP A 129 5.32 -13.75 -4.96
CA TRP A 129 4.96 -13.72 -6.38
C TRP A 129 4.15 -12.47 -6.74
N MET A 130 3.17 -12.10 -5.93
CA MET A 130 2.32 -10.92 -6.15
C MET A 130 3.15 -9.63 -6.18
N LEU A 131 4.12 -9.49 -5.27
CA LEU A 131 5.06 -8.36 -5.24
C LEU A 131 6.00 -8.34 -6.45
N ASN A 132 6.46 -9.49 -6.91
CA ASN A 132 7.23 -9.60 -8.15
C ASN A 132 6.42 -9.15 -9.38
N GLU A 133 5.15 -9.53 -9.45
CA GLU A 133 4.24 -9.08 -10.50
C GLU A 133 3.94 -7.58 -10.43
N LEU A 134 3.86 -7.00 -9.22
CA LEU A 134 3.80 -5.55 -9.03
C LEU A 134 5.08 -4.88 -9.54
N ARG A 135 6.26 -5.42 -9.20
CA ARG A 135 7.57 -4.91 -9.65
C ARG A 135 7.72 -4.92 -11.16
N LYS A 136 7.38 -6.03 -11.83
CA LYS A 136 7.42 -6.12 -13.31
C LYS A 136 6.54 -5.06 -13.98
N ARG A 137 5.39 -4.73 -13.39
CA ARG A 137 4.49 -3.71 -13.92
C ARG A 137 5.04 -2.30 -13.74
N ARG A 138 5.69 -2.01 -12.61
CA ARG A 138 6.41 -0.74 -12.40
C ARG A 138 7.43 -0.51 -13.52
N THR A 139 8.31 -1.49 -13.78
CA THR A 139 9.36 -1.37 -14.82
C THR A 139 8.80 -1.18 -16.24
N LYS A 140 7.69 -1.85 -16.59
CA LYS A 140 7.06 -1.72 -17.92
C LYS A 140 6.43 -0.34 -18.16
N SER A 141 5.94 0.32 -17.11
CA SER A 141 5.38 1.68 -17.20
C SER A 141 6.48 2.71 -17.45
N THR A 142 7.61 2.60 -16.76
CA THR A 142 8.78 3.48 -16.94
C THR A 142 9.35 3.38 -18.36
N MET A 143 9.39 2.19 -18.96
CA MET A 143 9.87 1.99 -20.34
C MET A 143 8.95 2.55 -21.44
N ARG A 144 7.70 2.89 -21.13
CA ARG A 144 6.75 3.49 -22.08
C ARG A 144 6.79 5.02 -22.09
N GLN A 145 7.58 5.62 -21.20
CA GLN A 145 7.76 7.08 -21.07
C GLN A 145 9.14 7.56 -21.56
N GLY A 146 9.93 6.69 -22.20
CA GLY A 146 11.22 7.01 -22.82
C GLY A 146 11.14 7.13 -24.33
#